data_AF-A0A2W4WMK8-F1
#
_entry.id   AF-A0A2W4WMK8-F1
#
_cell.length_a   1.000
_cell.length_b   1.000
_cell.length_c   1.000
_cell.angle_alpha   90.00
_cell.angle_beta   90.00
_cell.angle_gamma   90.00
#
_symmetry.space_group_name_H-M   'P 1'
#
loop_
_entity.id
_entity.type
_entity.pdbx_description
1 polymer ?
#
loop_
_entity_poly.entity_id
_entity_poly.type
_entity_poly.pdbx_seq_one_letter_code
_entity_poly.pdbx_strand_id
1 'polypeptide(L)'
;MWTGKRGGGLGVALIVAAALAQRQGEAPVESAGGPTNAEREAEIAAEQLAALGGPANAAQRALYEGEFQASGGLDPDATSEGSEAAWELRLLEDYAQFSRPGLGEDGGIPSERDYRERGMRVLAGPLTITIMQQACSASGLELGYVAHVLFEGVAYQGCARRGVDEGVRPTWASVLPELIPAIDACMGRVGSRPARVTFASSIDEGQVMVRVRESNGLRRECIADASGSGVSVYEPVSDLDRRPGEGDPEFQRGATQPRAGNCQTAEPAVDRSGEQLGWLIRRSC
;
A
#
# COMPACT_ATOMS: atom_id res chain seq x y z
N MET A 1 44.57 28.65 -30.70
CA MET A 1 46.04 28.55 -30.84
C MET A 1 46.58 27.93 -29.56
N TRP A 2 46.54 26.59 -29.44
CA TRP A 2 47.21 25.82 -28.39
C TRP A 2 47.62 24.48 -29.03
N THR A 3 48.90 24.39 -29.37
CA THR A 3 49.68 23.19 -29.71
C THR A 3 49.83 22.37 -28.41
N GLY A 4 49.66 21.07 -28.31
CA GLY A 4 50.12 19.98 -29.17
C GLY A 4 50.88 18.98 -28.28
N LYS A 5 50.77 17.66 -28.52
CA LYS A 5 51.88 16.70 -28.47
C LYS A 5 51.42 15.30 -28.85
N ARG A 6 51.97 14.84 -29.99
CA ARG A 6 52.09 13.44 -30.38
C ARG A 6 53.19 12.79 -29.54
N GLY A 7 53.03 11.51 -29.22
CA GLY A 7 54.09 10.67 -28.67
C GLY A 7 53.83 9.22 -29.05
N GLY A 8 54.36 8.81 -30.20
CA GLY A 8 54.47 7.40 -30.57
C GLY A 8 55.71 6.78 -29.93
N GLY A 9 55.63 5.50 -29.63
CA GLY A 9 56.76 4.70 -29.15
C GLY A 9 56.50 3.22 -29.42
N LEU A 10 56.98 2.74 -30.56
CA LEU A 10 57.22 1.32 -30.80
C LEU A 10 58.44 0.89 -29.98
N GLY A 11 58.34 -0.24 -29.29
CA GLY A 11 59.44 -0.88 -28.58
C GLY A 11 59.24 -2.38 -28.49
N VAL A 12 60.20 -3.12 -29.02
CA VAL A 12 60.20 -4.55 -29.32
C VAL A 12 60.51 -5.42 -28.10
N ALA A 13 59.84 -6.57 -28.06
CA ALA A 13 60.09 -7.88 -27.43
C ALA A 13 61.26 -8.07 -26.44
N LEU A 14 60.95 -8.77 -25.34
CA LEU A 14 61.83 -9.80 -24.79
C LEU A 14 61.01 -10.89 -24.09
N ILE A 15 61.09 -12.10 -24.65
CA ILE A 15 60.56 -13.34 -24.09
C ILE A 15 61.58 -13.83 -23.06
N VAL A 16 61.15 -13.96 -21.80
CA VAL A 16 61.86 -14.76 -20.79
C VAL A 16 60.88 -15.81 -20.28
N ALA A 17 61.14 -17.05 -20.71
CA ALA A 17 60.49 -18.23 -20.15
C ALA A 17 61.15 -18.54 -18.80
N ALA A 18 60.40 -18.33 -17.71
CA ALA A 18 60.75 -18.84 -16.39
C ALA A 18 59.64 -19.79 -15.93
N ALA A 19 59.94 -21.08 -15.99
CA ALA A 19 59.13 -22.14 -15.42
C ALA A 19 59.15 -22.01 -13.89
N LEU A 20 58.04 -21.56 -13.30
CA LEU A 20 57.78 -21.62 -11.87
C LEU A 20 56.37 -22.16 -11.68
N ALA A 21 56.32 -23.34 -11.06
CA ALA A 21 55.18 -24.07 -10.53
C ALA A 21 53.86 -23.26 -10.49
N GLN A 22 52.97 -23.53 -11.45
CA GLN A 22 51.54 -23.29 -11.25
C GLN A 22 51.07 -24.23 -10.14
N ARG A 23 51.12 -23.76 -8.89
CA ARG A 23 50.08 -24.13 -7.93
C ARG A 23 48.77 -23.77 -8.62
N GLN A 24 48.05 -24.79 -9.05
CA GLN A 24 46.63 -24.65 -9.33
C GLN A 24 46.04 -24.07 -8.05
N GLY A 25 45.78 -22.76 -8.05
CA GLY A 25 44.86 -22.19 -7.09
C GLY A 25 43.57 -22.94 -7.33
N GLU A 26 43.13 -23.70 -6.34
CA GLU A 26 41.73 -24.06 -6.21
C GLU A 26 40.93 -22.82 -6.57
N ALA A 27 40.05 -22.95 -7.57
CA ALA A 27 39.04 -21.96 -7.82
C ALA A 27 38.40 -21.63 -6.47
N PRO A 28 38.09 -20.35 -6.19
CA PRO A 28 37.33 -20.04 -5.00
C PRO A 28 36.07 -20.92 -5.09
N VAL A 29 35.92 -21.82 -4.13
CA VAL A 29 34.66 -22.53 -3.94
C VAL A 29 33.65 -21.41 -3.82
N GLU A 30 32.81 -21.30 -4.85
CA GLU A 30 31.70 -20.37 -4.92
C GLU A 30 30.91 -20.60 -3.64
N SER A 31 31.16 -19.74 -2.65
CA SER A 31 30.55 -19.84 -1.35
C SER A 31 29.06 -19.79 -1.62
N ALA A 32 28.37 -20.89 -1.30
CA ALA A 32 26.94 -21.06 -1.53
C ALA A 32 26.24 -19.73 -1.25
N GLY A 33 25.71 -19.12 -2.31
CA GLY A 33 25.00 -17.86 -2.21
C GLY A 33 23.94 -17.97 -1.13
N GLY A 34 23.71 -16.88 -0.39
CA GLY A 34 22.64 -16.85 0.61
C GLY A 34 21.30 -17.33 0.02
N PRO A 35 20.34 -17.72 0.88
CA PRO A 35 19.09 -18.32 0.44
C PRO A 35 18.41 -17.47 -0.64
N THR A 36 17.95 -18.14 -1.68
CA THR A 36 17.17 -17.54 -2.76
C THR A 36 15.87 -16.96 -2.22
N ASN A 37 15.23 -16.04 -2.97
CA ASN A 37 13.95 -15.45 -2.53
C ASN A 37 12.87 -16.53 -2.35
N ALA A 38 12.83 -17.54 -3.23
CA ALA A 38 11.90 -18.66 -3.13
C ALA A 38 12.13 -19.52 -1.88
N GLU A 39 13.39 -19.75 -1.49
CA GLU A 39 13.72 -20.47 -0.25
C GLU A 39 13.31 -19.67 0.98
N ARG A 40 13.56 -18.34 0.98
CA ARG A 40 13.13 -17.44 2.06
C ARG A 40 11.61 -17.38 2.20
N GLU A 41 10.89 -17.32 1.08
CA GLU A 41 9.43 -17.39 1.03
C GLU A 41 8.89 -18.68 1.62
N ALA A 42 9.47 -19.82 1.22
CA ALA A 42 9.08 -21.13 1.72
C ALA A 42 9.32 -21.27 3.22
N GLU A 43 10.43 -20.72 3.74
CA GLU A 43 10.75 -20.70 5.16
C GLU A 43 9.71 -19.88 5.95
N ILE A 44 9.43 -18.64 5.54
CA ILE A 44 8.42 -17.79 6.18
C ILE A 44 7.04 -18.45 6.15
N ALA A 45 6.64 -19.03 5.01
CA ALA A 45 5.36 -19.70 4.88
C ALA A 45 5.27 -20.96 5.76
N ALA A 46 6.37 -21.68 5.97
CA ALA A 46 6.43 -22.84 6.85
C ALA A 46 6.34 -22.43 8.32
N GLU A 47 7.03 -21.36 8.73
CA GLU A 47 6.95 -20.81 10.08
C GLU A 47 5.52 -20.34 10.41
N GLN A 48 4.88 -19.61 9.49
CA GLN A 48 3.48 -19.20 9.64
C GLN A 48 2.56 -20.41 9.77
N LEU A 49 2.73 -21.44 8.93
CA LEU A 49 1.92 -22.65 9.02
C LEU A 49 2.12 -23.40 10.35
N ALA A 50 3.35 -23.46 10.85
CA ALA A 50 3.64 -24.06 12.16
C ALA A 50 2.99 -23.24 13.30
N ALA A 51 2.99 -21.91 13.20
CA ALA A 51 2.32 -21.01 14.13
C ALA A 51 0.80 -21.17 14.15
N LEU A 52 0.20 -21.76 13.12
CA LEU A 52 -1.24 -22.04 13.08
C LEU A 52 -1.64 -23.34 13.79
N GLY A 53 -0.72 -24.30 13.90
CA GLY A 53 -0.97 -25.59 14.56
C GLY A 53 -1.68 -26.63 13.67
N GLY A 54 -2.33 -27.59 14.32
CA GLY A 54 -3.01 -28.71 13.66
C GLY A 54 -4.30 -28.30 12.93
N PRO A 55 -5.00 -29.26 12.30
CA PRO A 55 -6.31 -29.02 11.70
C PRO A 55 -7.34 -28.52 12.71
N ALA A 56 -8.15 -27.53 12.34
CA ALA A 56 -9.19 -27.00 13.20
C ALA A 56 -10.32 -28.01 13.47
N ASN A 57 -10.84 -28.03 14.70
CA ASN A 57 -12.14 -28.62 14.99
C ASN A 57 -13.30 -27.68 14.57
N ALA A 58 -14.55 -28.14 14.67
CA ALA A 58 -15.71 -27.36 14.24
C ALA A 58 -15.86 -26.00 14.95
N ALA A 59 -15.56 -25.93 16.25
CA ALA A 59 -15.65 -24.68 17.01
C ALA A 59 -14.55 -23.69 16.61
N GLN A 60 -13.33 -24.18 16.40
CA GLN A 60 -12.21 -23.36 15.90
C GLN A 60 -12.49 -22.86 14.48
N ARG A 61 -13.01 -23.73 13.61
CA ARG A 61 -13.38 -23.39 12.24
C ARG A 61 -14.42 -22.26 12.20
N ALA A 62 -15.44 -22.31 13.05
CA ALA A 62 -16.49 -21.28 13.12
C ALA A 62 -15.96 -19.86 13.45
N LEU A 63 -14.79 -19.74 14.08
CA LEU A 63 -14.15 -18.44 14.36
C LEU A 63 -13.61 -17.77 13.08
N TYR A 64 -13.21 -18.58 12.10
CA TYR A 64 -12.57 -18.14 10.86
C TYR A 64 -13.45 -18.33 9.62
N GLU A 65 -14.65 -18.87 9.79
CA GLU A 65 -15.65 -18.92 8.73
C GLU A 65 -16.23 -17.53 8.42
N GLY A 66 -16.56 -17.32 7.14
CA GLY A 66 -17.06 -16.06 6.62
C GLY A 66 -15.97 -15.16 6.07
N GLU A 67 -16.34 -13.92 5.82
CA GLU A 67 -15.49 -12.95 5.15
C GLU A 67 -14.57 -12.23 6.14
N PHE A 68 -13.45 -11.74 5.64
CA PHE A 68 -12.52 -10.93 6.41
C PHE A 68 -12.07 -9.71 5.61
N GLN A 69 -11.82 -8.64 6.32
CA GLN A 69 -11.12 -7.48 5.80
C GLN A 69 -9.92 -7.20 6.68
N ALA A 70 -8.77 -6.89 6.06
CA ALA A 70 -7.58 -6.48 6.78
C ALA A 70 -6.89 -5.31 6.08
N SER A 71 -6.12 -4.55 6.86
CA SER A 71 -5.28 -3.46 6.37
C SER A 71 -4.08 -3.26 7.27
N GLY A 72 -2.99 -2.76 6.70
CA GLY A 72 -1.75 -2.44 7.41
C GLY A 72 -0.98 -1.32 6.72
N GLY A 73 0.17 -0.93 7.28
CA GLY A 73 1.00 0.14 6.72
C GLY A 73 0.43 1.56 6.85
N LEU A 74 -0.55 1.76 7.75
CA LEU A 74 -1.18 3.07 8.03
C LEU A 74 -0.70 3.69 9.36
N ASP A 75 0.34 3.12 9.98
CA ASP A 75 0.81 3.60 11.28
C ASP A 75 1.67 4.86 11.12
N PRO A 76 1.21 6.04 11.60
CA PRO A 76 1.96 7.29 11.47
C PRO A 76 3.26 7.30 12.29
N ASP A 77 3.39 6.40 13.27
CA ASP A 77 4.60 6.30 14.11
C ASP A 77 5.68 5.39 13.49
N ALA A 78 5.38 4.70 12.39
CA ALA A 78 6.35 3.92 11.61
C ALA A 78 7.25 4.83 10.76
N THR A 79 8.02 5.70 11.42
CA THR A 79 8.98 6.65 10.81
C THR A 79 10.36 6.05 10.57
N SER A 80 10.52 4.74 10.72
CA SER A 80 11.76 4.03 10.36
C SER A 80 11.86 3.80 8.85
N GLU A 81 13.07 3.92 8.30
CA GLU A 81 13.40 3.38 6.96
C GLU A 81 12.83 1.95 6.84
N GLY A 82 11.82 1.77 6.00
CA GLY A 82 11.06 0.51 5.90
C GLY A 82 9.61 0.56 6.38
N SER A 83 8.98 1.74 6.50
CA SER A 83 7.54 1.88 6.71
C SER A 83 6.77 1.01 5.70
N GLU A 84 6.03 0.01 6.18
CA GLU A 84 5.24 -0.87 5.33
C GLU A 84 4.27 -0.03 4.48
N ALA A 85 4.33 -0.15 3.16
CA ALA A 85 3.40 0.55 2.28
C ALA A 85 1.96 0.19 2.66
N ALA A 86 1.08 1.18 2.74
CA ALA A 86 -0.34 0.96 3.03
C ALA A 86 -0.91 -0.16 2.15
N TRP A 87 -1.66 -1.08 2.72
CA TRP A 87 -2.20 -2.21 1.96
C TRP A 87 -3.57 -2.62 2.49
N GLU A 88 -4.34 -3.29 1.63
CA GLU A 88 -5.64 -3.81 1.97
C GLU A 88 -5.84 -5.24 1.47
N LEU A 89 -6.60 -6.00 2.24
CA LEU A 89 -7.03 -7.35 1.93
C LEU A 89 -8.53 -7.46 2.12
N ARG A 90 -9.20 -8.03 1.12
CA ARG A 90 -10.57 -8.53 1.22
C ARG A 90 -10.53 -10.02 0.96
N LEU A 91 -10.96 -10.79 1.95
CA LEU A 91 -11.05 -12.23 1.85
C LEU A 91 -12.52 -12.62 1.88
N LEU A 92 -13.04 -12.92 0.69
CA LEU A 92 -14.42 -13.34 0.47
C LEU A 92 -14.48 -14.88 0.41
N GLU A 93 -15.67 -15.46 0.31
CA GLU A 93 -15.86 -16.90 0.50
C GLU A 93 -14.95 -17.74 -0.41
N ASP A 94 -14.88 -17.38 -1.68
CA ASP A 94 -14.21 -18.12 -2.75
C ASP A 94 -13.03 -17.37 -3.40
N TYR A 95 -12.78 -16.10 -3.03
CA TYR A 95 -11.66 -15.33 -3.57
C TYR A 95 -11.03 -14.34 -2.58
N ALA A 96 -9.77 -14.00 -2.84
CA ALA A 96 -9.03 -12.94 -2.16
C ALA A 96 -8.76 -11.77 -3.12
N GLN A 97 -8.85 -10.55 -2.62
CA GLN A 97 -8.40 -9.33 -3.29
C GLN A 97 -7.37 -8.66 -2.41
N PHE A 98 -6.20 -8.35 -2.97
CA PHE A 98 -5.13 -7.64 -2.30
C PHE A 98 -4.77 -6.40 -3.10
N SER A 99 -4.62 -5.27 -2.43
CA SER A 99 -4.23 -4.01 -3.06
C SER A 99 -3.15 -3.31 -2.22
N ARG A 100 -2.22 -2.65 -2.90
CA ARG A 100 -1.21 -1.75 -2.31
C ARG A 100 -0.89 -0.64 -3.31
N PRO A 101 -0.48 0.57 -2.88
CA PRO A 101 -0.01 1.61 -3.77
C PRO A 101 1.04 1.10 -4.76
N GLY A 102 0.87 1.43 -6.04
CA GLY A 102 1.78 1.02 -7.12
C GLY A 102 1.56 -0.39 -7.67
N LEU A 103 0.83 -1.27 -6.97
CA LEU A 103 0.27 -2.50 -7.53
C LEU A 103 -1.12 -2.18 -8.06
N GLY A 104 -1.46 -2.65 -9.27
CA GLY A 104 -2.85 -2.56 -9.75
C GLY A 104 -3.81 -3.31 -8.81
N GLU A 105 -5.12 -3.11 -8.98
CA GLU A 105 -6.07 -4.03 -8.37
C GLU A 105 -5.90 -5.40 -9.04
N ASP A 106 -5.21 -6.33 -8.39
CA ASP A 106 -5.26 -7.72 -8.77
C ASP A 106 -6.70 -8.18 -8.51
N GLY A 107 -7.44 -8.40 -9.60
CA GLY A 107 -8.82 -8.88 -9.52
C GLY A 107 -8.92 -10.13 -8.64
N GLY A 108 -10.13 -10.42 -8.14
CA GLY A 108 -10.35 -11.52 -7.19
C GLY A 108 -9.66 -12.82 -7.61
N ILE A 109 -8.73 -13.28 -6.79
CA ILE A 109 -7.96 -14.51 -7.01
C ILE A 109 -8.67 -15.65 -6.28
N PRO A 110 -9.06 -16.73 -6.98
CA PRO A 110 -9.65 -17.90 -6.33
C PRO A 110 -8.77 -18.39 -5.19
N SER A 111 -9.38 -18.68 -4.05
CA SER A 111 -8.64 -18.88 -2.82
C SER A 111 -9.10 -20.13 -2.08
N GLU A 112 -8.16 -21.00 -1.72
CA GLU A 112 -8.44 -22.18 -0.89
C GLU A 112 -8.15 -21.86 0.58
N ARG A 113 -9.09 -22.17 1.47
CA ARG A 113 -9.00 -21.91 2.91
C ARG A 113 -8.64 -23.18 3.68
N ASP A 114 -7.54 -23.11 4.41
CA ASP A 114 -7.05 -24.15 5.32
C ASP A 114 -7.23 -23.68 6.76
N TYR A 115 -8.21 -24.28 7.45
CA TYR A 115 -8.57 -23.94 8.82
C TYR A 115 -7.72 -24.71 9.83
N ARG A 116 -7.08 -23.97 10.73
CA ARG A 116 -6.14 -24.49 11.72
C ARG A 116 -6.54 -24.11 13.14
N GLU A 117 -5.93 -24.78 14.11
CA GLU A 117 -6.25 -24.62 15.53
C GLU A 117 -6.16 -23.16 16.02
N ARG A 118 -5.22 -22.39 15.50
CA ARG A 118 -4.92 -21.01 15.93
C ARG A 118 -5.15 -19.95 14.85
N GLY A 119 -5.77 -20.31 13.73
CA GLY A 119 -5.97 -19.38 12.63
C GLY A 119 -6.46 -20.05 11.34
N MET A 120 -6.43 -19.29 10.27
CA MET A 120 -6.73 -19.77 8.92
C MET A 120 -5.62 -19.33 7.99
N ARG A 121 -5.18 -20.25 7.13
CA ARG A 121 -4.30 -19.95 5.99
C ARG A 121 -5.13 -19.94 4.72
N VAL A 122 -4.84 -19.01 3.83
CA VAL A 122 -5.44 -18.93 2.51
C VAL A 122 -4.35 -18.83 1.46
N LEU A 123 -4.46 -19.66 0.42
CA LEU A 123 -3.57 -19.67 -0.73
C LEU A 123 -4.35 -19.15 -1.95
N ALA A 124 -3.86 -18.05 -2.53
CA ALA A 124 -4.49 -17.39 -3.67
C ALA A 124 -3.40 -16.93 -4.66
N GLY A 125 -2.95 -17.84 -5.53
CA GLY A 125 -1.87 -17.56 -6.49
C GLY A 125 -0.58 -17.13 -5.77
N PRO A 126 -0.04 -15.92 -6.04
CA PRO A 126 1.16 -15.40 -5.37
C PRO A 126 0.90 -14.92 -3.92
N LEU A 127 -0.36 -14.90 -3.47
CA LEU A 127 -0.74 -14.49 -2.12
C LEU A 127 -0.80 -15.70 -1.18
N THR A 128 -0.08 -15.62 -0.07
CA THR A 128 -0.36 -16.41 1.13
C THR A 128 -0.87 -15.48 2.22
N ILE A 129 -2.08 -15.75 2.71
CA ILE A 129 -2.72 -14.96 3.76
C ILE A 129 -2.86 -15.84 4.99
N THR A 130 -2.54 -15.29 6.16
CA THR A 130 -2.72 -15.95 7.45
C THR A 130 -3.53 -15.02 8.36
N ILE A 131 -4.68 -15.49 8.85
CA ILE A 131 -5.53 -14.77 9.81
C ILE A 131 -5.46 -15.49 11.15
N MET A 132 -5.15 -14.77 12.22
CA MET A 132 -5.06 -15.30 13.59
C MET A 132 -5.92 -14.49 14.54
N GLN A 133 -6.61 -15.15 15.47
CA GLN A 133 -7.36 -14.45 16.52
C GLN A 133 -6.40 -13.96 17.61
N GLN A 134 -5.89 -12.75 17.41
CA GLN A 134 -4.98 -12.05 18.31
C GLN A 134 -5.39 -10.59 18.34
N ALA A 135 -5.28 -9.97 19.52
CA ALA A 135 -5.56 -8.54 19.66
C ALA A 135 -4.61 -7.74 18.76
N CYS A 136 -5.16 -6.81 17.99
CA CYS A 136 -4.43 -5.98 17.05
C CYS A 136 -4.93 -4.55 17.16
N SER A 137 -4.02 -3.59 17.32
CA SER A 137 -4.34 -2.17 17.39
C SER A 137 -3.85 -1.48 16.14
N ALA A 138 -4.74 -0.79 15.43
CA ALA A 138 -4.39 0.05 14.29
C ALA A 138 -5.22 1.33 14.33
N SER A 139 -4.55 2.48 14.22
CA SER A 139 -5.20 3.81 14.20
C SER A 139 -6.13 4.07 15.40
N GLY A 140 -5.81 3.49 16.57
CA GLY A 140 -6.59 3.61 17.80
C GLY A 140 -7.84 2.72 17.87
N LEU A 141 -8.01 1.80 16.92
CA LEU A 141 -9.06 0.77 16.94
C LEU A 141 -8.46 -0.57 17.34
N GLU A 142 -9.04 -1.18 18.38
CA GLU A 142 -8.74 -2.55 18.78
C GLU A 142 -9.58 -3.53 17.94
N LEU A 143 -8.90 -4.38 17.20
CA LEU A 143 -9.47 -5.44 16.38
C LEU A 143 -9.09 -6.82 16.95
N GLY A 144 -9.96 -7.80 16.71
CA GLY A 144 -9.83 -9.14 17.28
C GLY A 144 -8.93 -10.11 16.50
N TYR A 145 -8.37 -9.67 15.37
CA TYR A 145 -7.57 -10.52 14.50
C TYR A 145 -6.34 -9.78 13.96
N VAL A 146 -5.27 -10.54 13.72
CA VAL A 146 -4.08 -10.13 12.98
C VAL A 146 -4.10 -10.82 11.62
N ALA A 147 -3.72 -10.10 10.57
CA ALA A 147 -3.44 -10.63 9.25
C ALA A 147 -1.95 -10.53 8.94
N HIS A 148 -1.38 -11.65 8.48
CA HIS A 148 -0.10 -11.68 7.80
C HIS A 148 -0.34 -11.99 6.34
N VAL A 149 0.18 -11.17 5.44
CA VAL A 149 0.10 -11.40 3.99
C VAL A 149 1.51 -11.52 3.44
N LEU A 150 1.78 -12.57 2.67
CA LEU A 150 3.01 -12.75 1.91
C LEU A 150 2.66 -12.65 0.43
N PHE A 151 3.22 -11.66 -0.25
CA PHE A 151 3.01 -11.42 -1.68
C PHE A 151 4.36 -11.23 -2.37
N GLU A 152 4.68 -12.12 -3.32
CA GLU A 152 5.95 -12.08 -4.08
C GLU A 152 7.19 -11.92 -3.17
N GLY A 153 7.18 -12.59 -2.01
CA GLY A 153 8.29 -12.56 -1.04
C GLY A 153 8.30 -11.37 -0.10
N VAL A 154 7.35 -10.45 -0.20
CA VAL A 154 7.19 -9.35 0.74
C VAL A 154 6.14 -9.71 1.77
N ALA A 155 6.54 -9.70 3.04
CA ALA A 155 5.64 -9.89 4.16
C ALA A 155 5.01 -8.56 4.59
N TYR A 156 3.73 -8.63 4.90
CA TYR A 156 2.89 -7.54 5.36
C TYR A 156 2.18 -7.96 6.63
N GLN A 157 2.06 -7.04 7.59
CA GLN A 157 1.30 -7.28 8.81
C GLN A 157 0.27 -6.18 9.04
N GLY A 158 -0.91 -6.58 9.52
CA GLY A 158 -2.01 -5.65 9.69
C GLY A 158 -3.10 -6.23 10.58
N CYS A 159 -4.08 -5.40 10.89
CA CYS A 159 -5.21 -5.82 11.70
C CYS A 159 -6.36 -6.27 10.78
N ALA A 160 -7.06 -7.31 11.22
CA ALA A 160 -8.19 -7.88 10.49
C ALA A 160 -9.47 -7.87 11.32
N ARG A 161 -10.59 -7.85 10.61
CA ARG A 161 -11.94 -7.96 11.17
C ARG A 161 -12.77 -8.94 10.36
N ARG A 162 -13.80 -9.49 11.01
CA ARG A 162 -14.82 -10.32 10.35
C ARG A 162 -15.79 -9.44 9.55
N GLY A 163 -16.28 -10.01 8.46
CA GLY A 163 -17.10 -9.35 7.47
C GLY A 163 -16.26 -8.52 6.51
N VAL A 164 -16.77 -8.34 5.29
CA VAL A 164 -16.40 -7.22 4.43
C VAL A 164 -17.55 -6.23 4.50
N ASP A 165 -17.27 -4.96 4.74
CA ASP A 165 -18.30 -3.93 4.58
C ASP A 165 -18.58 -3.80 3.07
N GLU A 166 -19.52 -4.61 2.58
CA GLU A 166 -20.09 -4.49 1.24
C GLU A 166 -20.77 -3.12 1.14
N GLY A 167 -20.25 -2.27 0.26
CA GLY A 167 -20.75 -0.89 0.06
C GLY A 167 -19.86 0.21 0.66
N VAL A 168 -18.88 -0.14 1.49
CA VAL A 168 -17.81 0.80 1.89
C VAL A 168 -16.49 0.18 1.50
N ARG A 169 -16.09 0.40 0.24
CA ARG A 169 -14.67 0.33 -0.08
C ARG A 169 -13.97 1.29 0.89
N PRO A 170 -13.04 0.85 1.75
CA PRO A 170 -12.14 1.80 2.40
C PRO A 170 -11.50 2.53 1.22
N THR A 171 -11.90 3.77 1.10
CA THR A 171 -11.29 4.69 0.16
C THR A 171 -10.30 5.48 0.96
N TRP A 172 -9.53 6.31 0.29
CA TRP A 172 -8.71 7.32 0.96
C TRP A 172 -9.50 8.16 1.99
N ALA A 173 -10.83 8.26 1.85
CA ALA A 173 -11.69 8.94 2.82
C ALA A 173 -11.78 8.23 4.19
N SER A 174 -11.41 6.96 4.30
CA SER A 174 -11.36 6.24 5.59
C SER A 174 -10.25 6.76 6.52
N VAL A 175 -9.19 7.31 5.95
CA VAL A 175 -8.08 7.97 6.63
C VAL A 175 -8.12 9.50 6.43
N LEU A 176 -9.31 10.03 6.17
CA LEU A 176 -9.48 11.46 5.90
C LEU A 176 -8.92 12.35 7.02
N PRO A 177 -9.14 12.07 8.32
CA PRO A 177 -8.60 12.91 9.40
C PRO A 177 -7.08 13.10 9.33
N GLU A 178 -6.35 12.04 9.00
CA GLU A 178 -4.90 12.03 8.85
C GLU A 178 -4.44 12.87 7.63
N LEU A 179 -5.27 12.94 6.60
CA LEU A 179 -4.98 13.66 5.35
C LEU A 179 -5.41 15.14 5.38
N ILE A 180 -6.19 15.57 6.38
CA ILE A 180 -6.74 16.95 6.44
C ILE A 180 -5.67 18.04 6.35
N PRO A 181 -4.53 18.00 7.06
CA PRO A 181 -3.56 19.09 7.01
C PRO A 181 -3.02 19.33 5.59
N ALA A 182 -2.66 18.26 4.89
CA ALA A 182 -2.23 18.33 3.49
C ALA A 182 -3.36 18.76 2.54
N ILE A 183 -4.58 18.24 2.75
CA ILE A 183 -5.77 18.66 1.99
C ILE A 183 -6.00 20.16 2.15
N ASP A 184 -5.96 20.69 3.37
CA ASP A 184 -6.17 22.12 3.65
C ASP A 184 -5.08 22.98 2.97
N ALA A 185 -3.81 22.53 2.97
CA ALA A 185 -2.73 23.19 2.23
C ALA A 185 -3.00 23.24 0.72
N CYS A 186 -3.43 22.12 0.13
CA CYS A 186 -3.78 22.03 -1.29
C CYS A 186 -5.03 22.85 -1.66
N MET A 187 -6.06 22.84 -0.80
CA MET A 187 -7.28 23.62 -0.99
C MET A 187 -7.02 25.13 -0.88
N GLY A 188 -5.95 25.55 -0.22
CA GLY A 188 -5.45 26.93 -0.22
C GLY A 188 -4.97 27.42 -1.60
N ARG A 189 -4.62 26.51 -2.52
CA ARG A 189 -4.14 26.84 -3.89
C ARG A 189 -5.24 26.90 -4.95
N VAL A 190 -6.45 26.43 -4.63
CA VAL A 190 -7.60 26.38 -5.54
C VAL A 190 -7.95 27.77 -6.07
N GLY A 191 -8.06 27.88 -7.40
CA GLY A 191 -8.47 29.13 -8.06
C GLY A 191 -9.98 29.34 -8.09
N SER A 192 -10.76 28.26 -8.21
CA SER A 192 -12.22 28.30 -8.38
C SER A 192 -12.95 27.40 -7.41
N ARG A 193 -13.90 27.99 -6.66
CA ARG A 193 -14.70 27.31 -5.62
C ARG A 193 -16.16 27.08 -6.07
N PRO A 194 -16.88 26.09 -5.50
CA PRO A 194 -16.37 25.06 -4.59
C PRO A 194 -15.42 24.11 -5.34
N ALA A 195 -14.40 23.61 -4.65
CA ALA A 195 -13.54 22.56 -5.14
C ALA A 195 -13.75 21.29 -4.32
N ARG A 196 -13.45 20.16 -4.94
CA ARG A 196 -13.62 18.84 -4.34
C ARG A 196 -12.32 18.08 -4.46
N VAL A 197 -11.94 17.38 -3.40
CA VAL A 197 -10.87 16.38 -3.46
C VAL A 197 -11.46 15.12 -4.08
N THR A 198 -10.88 14.66 -5.19
CA THR A 198 -11.30 13.44 -5.89
C THR A 198 -10.47 12.22 -5.50
N PHE A 199 -9.29 12.44 -4.94
CA PHE A 199 -8.40 11.40 -4.44
C PHE A 199 -7.37 12.01 -3.47
N ALA A 200 -6.96 11.26 -2.47
CA ALA A 200 -5.79 11.59 -1.68
C ALA A 200 -5.04 10.32 -1.27
N SER A 201 -3.72 10.40 -1.11
CA SER A 201 -2.93 9.29 -0.58
C SER A 201 -1.64 9.82 0.02
N SER A 202 -1.20 9.22 1.12
CA SER A 202 0.19 9.34 1.55
C SER A 202 1.11 8.78 0.46
N ILE A 203 2.22 9.45 0.23
CA ILE A 203 3.33 9.00 -0.61
C ILE A 203 4.61 9.02 0.26
N ASP A 204 5.74 8.62 -0.31
CA ASP A 204 7.01 8.56 0.42
C ASP A 204 7.42 9.91 1.04
N GLU A 205 8.33 9.85 2.03
CA GLU A 205 8.96 11.04 2.65
C GLU A 205 7.97 11.95 3.41
N GLY A 206 6.89 11.39 3.96
CA GLY A 206 5.93 12.16 4.75
C GLY A 206 5.15 13.17 3.90
N GLN A 207 4.98 12.91 2.61
CA GLN A 207 4.18 13.72 1.71
C GLN A 207 2.80 13.08 1.46
N VAL A 208 1.86 13.91 1.03
CA VAL A 208 0.52 13.51 0.65
C VAL A 208 0.23 14.09 -0.72
N MET A 209 -0.21 13.22 -1.63
CA MET A 209 -0.72 13.62 -2.92
C MET A 209 -2.25 13.78 -2.84
N VAL A 210 -2.76 14.90 -3.33
CA VAL A 210 -4.18 15.27 -3.34
C VAL A 210 -4.57 15.62 -4.78
N ARG A 211 -5.58 14.96 -5.34
CA ARG A 211 -6.21 15.37 -6.60
C ARG A 211 -7.44 16.20 -6.31
N VAL A 212 -7.51 17.37 -6.93
CA VAL A 212 -8.56 18.37 -6.72
C VAL A 212 -9.28 18.64 -8.04
N ARG A 213 -10.61 18.73 -7.98
CA ARG A 213 -11.48 19.18 -9.06
C ARG A 213 -12.14 20.50 -8.67
N GLU A 214 -11.83 21.54 -9.42
CA GLU A 214 -12.40 22.88 -9.22
C GLU A 214 -13.80 23.02 -9.86
N SER A 215 -14.53 24.07 -9.50
CA SER A 215 -15.87 24.34 -10.04
C SER A 215 -15.91 24.64 -11.54
N ASN A 216 -14.80 25.07 -12.11
CA ASN A 216 -14.62 25.28 -13.56
C ASN A 216 -14.30 23.96 -14.31
N GLY A 217 -14.23 22.82 -13.61
CA GLY A 217 -13.88 21.53 -14.18
C GLY A 217 -12.38 21.23 -14.25
N LEU A 218 -11.51 22.20 -13.97
CA LEU A 218 -10.06 21.97 -13.95
C LEU A 218 -9.69 20.95 -12.87
N ARG A 219 -8.83 20.02 -13.26
CA ARG A 219 -8.25 19.02 -12.36
C ARG A 219 -6.80 19.39 -12.05
N ARG A 220 -6.43 19.25 -10.79
CA ARG A 220 -5.09 19.55 -10.27
C ARG A 220 -4.56 18.38 -9.46
N GLU A 221 -3.29 18.09 -9.60
CA GLU A 221 -2.54 17.25 -8.67
C GLU A 221 -1.72 18.17 -7.78
N CYS A 222 -1.84 17.96 -6.48
CA CYS A 222 -1.15 18.71 -5.45
C CYS A 222 -0.33 17.74 -4.62
N ILE A 223 0.94 18.04 -4.37
CA ILE A 223 1.75 17.31 -3.39
C ILE A 223 2.08 18.28 -2.26
N ALA A 224 1.73 17.87 -1.05
CA ALA A 224 1.94 18.66 0.16
C ALA A 224 2.63 17.80 1.23
N ASP A 225 3.30 18.48 2.15
CA ASP A 225 3.79 17.84 3.37
C ASP A 225 2.61 17.33 4.23
N ALA A 226 2.75 16.17 4.87
CA ALA A 226 1.68 15.55 5.65
C ALA A 226 1.20 16.45 6.81
N SER A 227 2.06 17.31 7.36
CA SER A 227 1.66 18.28 8.39
C SER A 227 0.93 19.51 7.82
N GLY A 228 0.82 19.63 6.50
CA GLY A 228 0.26 20.79 5.82
C GLY A 228 1.19 22.00 5.78
N SER A 229 2.47 21.84 6.15
CA SER A 229 3.44 22.94 6.25
C SER A 229 3.78 23.60 4.91
N GLY A 230 3.59 22.89 3.79
CA GLY A 230 3.86 23.43 2.46
C GLY A 230 3.29 22.57 1.32
N VAL A 231 3.20 23.20 0.16
CA VAL A 231 2.83 22.55 -1.12
C VAL A 231 4.06 22.58 -2.02
N SER A 232 4.56 21.41 -2.42
CA SER A 232 5.71 21.24 -3.30
C SER A 232 5.31 21.19 -4.78
N VAL A 233 4.15 20.62 -5.10
CA VAL A 233 3.63 20.49 -6.48
C VAL A 233 2.19 20.97 -6.54
N TYR A 234 1.82 21.70 -7.59
CA TYR A 234 0.44 22.07 -7.89
C TYR A 234 0.23 22.25 -9.40
N GLU A 235 -0.11 21.16 -10.09
CA GLU A 235 -0.04 21.08 -11.55
C GLU A 235 -1.38 20.64 -12.16
N PRO A 236 -1.68 21.04 -13.41
CA PRO A 236 -2.87 20.56 -14.12
C PRO A 236 -2.77 19.07 -14.44
N VAL A 237 -3.90 18.36 -14.34
CA VAL A 237 -4.03 16.94 -14.71
C VAL A 237 -4.98 16.80 -15.89
N SER A 238 -4.63 15.94 -16.84
CA SER A 238 -5.49 15.61 -17.98
C SER A 238 -6.75 14.86 -17.54
N ASP A 239 -7.89 15.10 -18.20
CA ASP A 239 -9.13 14.35 -17.97
C ASP A 239 -9.01 12.83 -18.21
N LEU A 240 -8.01 12.43 -19.01
CA LEU A 240 -7.70 11.03 -19.31
C LEU A 240 -6.85 10.36 -18.22
N ASP A 241 -6.13 11.13 -17.42
CA ASP A 241 -5.36 10.60 -16.30
C ASP A 241 -6.29 10.46 -15.09
N ARG A 242 -6.70 9.23 -14.79
CA ARG A 242 -7.50 8.88 -13.61
C ARG A 242 -6.83 7.75 -12.86
N ARG A 243 -6.78 7.87 -11.54
CA ARG A 243 -6.29 6.79 -10.67
C ARG A 243 -7.42 5.83 -10.31
N PRO A 244 -7.10 4.56 -10.01
CA PRO A 244 -8.04 3.65 -9.36
C PRO A 244 -8.61 4.30 -8.09
N GLY A 245 -9.93 4.22 -7.91
CA GLY A 245 -10.63 4.83 -6.77
C GLY A 245 -10.80 6.36 -6.84
N GLU A 246 -10.34 7.03 -7.90
CA GLU A 246 -10.54 8.47 -8.04
C GLU A 246 -12.00 8.84 -8.36
N GLY A 247 -12.55 9.78 -7.59
CA GLY A 247 -13.86 10.38 -7.81
C GLY A 247 -15.04 9.60 -7.22
N ASP A 248 -14.78 8.64 -6.34
CA ASP A 248 -15.81 8.03 -5.47
C ASP A 248 -15.16 7.44 -4.19
N PRO A 249 -15.33 8.08 -3.01
CA PRO A 249 -16.04 9.33 -2.78
C PRO A 249 -15.25 10.56 -3.25
N GLU A 250 -15.93 11.68 -3.41
CA GLU A 250 -15.33 13.01 -3.42
C GLU A 250 -15.49 13.66 -2.05
N PHE A 251 -14.54 14.50 -1.63
CA PHE A 251 -14.66 15.28 -0.39
C PHE A 251 -14.78 16.78 -0.70
N GLN A 252 -15.77 17.44 -0.11
CA GLN A 252 -15.90 18.88 -0.11
C GLN A 252 -15.62 19.42 1.29
N ARG A 253 -14.52 20.17 1.45
CA ARG A 253 -14.13 20.80 2.71
C ARG A 253 -15.12 21.90 3.11
N GLY A 254 -15.45 21.96 4.41
CA GLY A 254 -16.23 23.04 5.02
C GLY A 254 -17.70 22.69 5.30
N ALA A 255 -18.40 23.60 5.98
CA ALA A 255 -19.72 23.33 6.56
C ALA A 255 -20.87 23.25 5.54
N THR A 256 -20.75 23.89 4.38
CA THR A 256 -21.85 23.96 3.40
C THR A 256 -22.09 22.61 2.73
N GLN A 257 -23.26 22.03 2.98
CA GLN A 257 -23.70 20.79 2.34
C GLN A 257 -23.76 20.95 0.81
N PRO A 258 -23.07 20.07 0.05
CA PRO A 258 -23.25 19.99 -1.39
C PRO A 258 -24.72 19.73 -1.71
N ARG A 259 -25.24 20.37 -2.77
CA ARG A 259 -26.58 20.04 -3.25
C ARG A 259 -26.62 18.56 -3.64
N ALA A 260 -27.66 17.86 -3.21
CA ALA A 260 -27.95 16.52 -3.70
C ALA A 260 -28.07 16.56 -5.22
N GLY A 261 -27.28 15.73 -5.90
CA GLY A 261 -27.35 15.53 -7.34
C GLY A 261 -28.17 14.30 -7.69
N ASN A 262 -28.55 14.17 -8.95
CA ASN A 262 -29.02 12.88 -9.47
C ASN A 262 -27.90 11.86 -9.25
N CYS A 263 -28.19 10.78 -8.54
CA CYS A 263 -27.22 9.70 -8.24
C CYS A 263 -26.04 10.11 -7.36
N GLN A 264 -26.20 11.13 -6.52
CA GLN A 264 -25.19 11.48 -5.52
C GLN A 264 -25.79 11.57 -4.12
N THR A 265 -25.16 10.92 -3.15
CA THR A 265 -25.44 11.09 -1.72
C THR A 265 -24.33 11.91 -1.07
N ALA A 266 -24.70 12.79 -0.14
CA ALA A 266 -23.76 13.62 0.62
C ALA A 266 -23.87 13.28 2.11
N GLU A 267 -22.77 12.85 2.70
CA GLU A 267 -22.64 12.39 4.09
C GLU A 267 -21.69 13.33 4.84
N PRO A 268 -21.95 13.71 6.10
CA PRO A 268 -20.99 14.46 6.88
C PRO A 268 -19.68 13.67 7.05
N ALA A 269 -18.56 14.29 6.69
CA ALA A 269 -17.23 13.81 7.09
C ALA A 269 -16.93 14.37 8.49
N VAL A 270 -16.68 13.50 9.45
CA VAL A 270 -16.33 13.87 10.83
C VAL A 270 -14.95 13.35 11.19
N ASP A 271 -14.26 14.05 12.09
CA ASP A 271 -13.00 13.60 12.66
C ASP A 271 -13.25 12.62 13.83
N ARG A 272 -12.17 12.25 14.54
CA ARG A 272 -12.22 11.38 15.72
C ARG A 272 -12.94 12.01 16.92
N SER A 273 -13.03 13.34 17.00
CA SER A 273 -13.72 14.09 18.06
C SER A 273 -15.20 14.33 17.78
N GLY A 274 -15.66 14.01 16.55
CA GLY A 274 -17.00 14.31 16.07
C GLY A 274 -17.13 15.71 15.45
N GLU A 275 -16.03 16.44 15.30
CA GLU A 275 -15.98 17.70 14.57
C GLU A 275 -16.22 17.46 13.08
N GLN A 276 -17.10 18.26 12.47
CA GLN A 276 -17.36 18.16 11.05
C GLN A 276 -16.21 18.75 10.22
N LEU A 277 -15.53 17.89 9.47
CA LEU A 277 -14.49 18.25 8.50
C LEU A 277 -15.11 18.75 7.19
N GLY A 278 -16.21 18.15 6.75
CA GLY A 278 -16.86 18.52 5.50
C GLY A 278 -17.93 17.53 5.08
N TRP A 279 -17.94 17.20 3.79
CA TRP A 279 -18.93 16.31 3.19
C TRP A 279 -18.28 15.31 2.24
N LEU A 280 -18.54 14.02 2.45
CA LEU A 280 -18.27 12.95 1.48
C LEU A 280 -19.42 12.85 0.50
N ILE A 281 -19.11 12.80 -0.79
CA ILE A 281 -20.06 12.73 -1.88
C ILE A 281 -19.82 11.41 -2.60
N ARG A 282 -20.79 10.49 -2.51
CA ARG A 282 -20.72 9.16 -3.13
C ARG A 282 -21.64 9.07 -4.33
N ARG A 283 -21.32 8.16 -5.24
CA ARG A 283 -22.26 7.76 -6.30
C ARG A 283 -23.28 6.78 -5.73
N SER A 284 -24.55 7.02 -6.00
CA SER A 284 -25.67 6.18 -5.55
C SER A 284 -26.45 5.53 -6.69
N CYS A 285 -26.04 5.83 -7.93
CA CYS A 285 -26.29 5.12 -9.17
C CYS A 285 -25.05 5.35 -10.06
#